data_AF-A0A2V7WQN0-F1
#
_entry.id   AF-A0A2V7WQN0-F1
#
_cell.length_a   1.000
_cell.length_b   1.000
_cell.length_c   1.000
_cell.angle_alpha   90.00
_cell.angle_beta   90.00
_cell.angle_gamma   90.00
#
_symmetry.space_group_name_H-M   'P 1'
#
loop_
_entity.id
_entity.type
_entity.pdbx_description
1 polymer ?
#
loop_
_entity_poly.entity_id
_entity_poly.type
_entity_poly.pdbx_seq_one_letter_code
_entity_poly.pdbx_strand_id
1 'polypeptide(L)' 'DVHPEVADIAGAMTPVPGGVGPLTIAMLMFNTVKAARMRRGSRVPELSRA' A
#
# COMPACT_ATOMS: atom_id res chain seq x y z
N ASP A 1 4.76 -2.27 -19.06
CA ASP A 1 3.90 -1.21 -18.49
C ASP A 1 4.61 0.14 -18.37
N VAL A 2 5.85 0.18 -17.87
CA VAL A 2 6.68 1.40 -17.87
C VAL A 2 8.07 1.07 -18.42
N HIS A 3 8.64 1.96 -19.24
CA HIS A 3 9.99 1.80 -19.80
C HIS A 3 11.06 2.16 -18.76
N PRO A 4 12.21 1.47 -18.69
CA PRO A 4 13.25 1.75 -17.70
C PRO A 4 13.79 3.19 -17.72
N GLU A 5 13.87 3.81 -18.89
CA GLU A 5 14.36 5.20 -19.07
C GLU A 5 13.49 6.26 -18.37
N VAL A 6 12.28 5.91 -17.93
CA VAL A 6 11.44 6.81 -17.12
C VAL A 6 12.12 7.15 -15.79
N ALA A 7 13.02 6.30 -15.29
CA ALA A 7 13.79 6.55 -14.07
C ALA A 7 14.66 7.81 -14.16
N ASP A 8 15.09 8.21 -15.37
CA ASP A 8 15.95 9.38 -15.58
C ASP A 8 15.16 10.70 -15.63
N ILE A 9 13.84 10.62 -15.82
CA ILE A 9 12.95 11.77 -16.00
C ILE A 9 12.05 12.00 -14.78
N ALA A 10 11.60 10.92 -14.14
CA ALA A 10 10.64 11.00 -13.06
C ALA A 10 11.28 11.51 -11.75
N GLY A 11 10.62 12.45 -11.06
CA GLY A 11 11.04 12.89 -9.73
C GLY A 11 10.89 11.81 -8.64
N ALA A 12 10.07 10.79 -8.89
CA ALA A 12 9.98 9.56 -8.11
C ALA A 12 9.39 8.44 -8.96
N MET A 13 9.91 7.22 -8.81
CA MET A 13 9.40 6.02 -9.48
C MET A 13 9.28 4.87 -8.48
N THR A 14 8.16 4.16 -8.50
CA THR A 14 8.01 2.93 -7.71
C THR A 14 8.77 1.80 -8.39
N PRO A 15 9.75 1.15 -7.73
CA PRO A 15 10.59 0.16 -8.38
C PRO A 15 9.79 -1.10 -8.74
N VAL A 16 10.23 -1.77 -9.80
CA VAL A 16 9.73 -3.09 -10.17
C VAL A 16 10.94 -4.01 -10.31
N PRO A 17 11.06 -5.08 -9.51
CA PRO A 17 10.16 -5.49 -8.42
C PRO A 17 10.29 -4.63 -7.14
N GLY A 18 9.35 -4.78 -6.21
CA GLY A 18 9.46 -4.25 -4.84
C GLY A 18 8.68 -2.97 -4.53
N GLY A 19 8.07 -2.32 -5.52
CA GLY A 19 7.26 -1.10 -5.32
C GLY A 19 5.84 -1.39 -4.88
N VAL A 20 4.91 -1.40 -5.84
CA VAL A 20 3.46 -1.44 -5.55
C VAL A 20 3.01 -2.77 -4.95
N GLY A 21 3.59 -3.90 -5.38
CA GLY A 21 3.17 -5.24 -4.98
C GLY A 21 3.11 -5.47 -3.46
N PRO A 22 4.22 -5.24 -2.72
CA PRO A 22 4.22 -5.35 -1.26
C PRO A 22 3.19 -4.44 -0.57
N LEU A 23 3.02 -3.21 -1.06
CA LEU A 23 2.03 -2.27 -0.52
C LEU A 23 0.59 -2.75 -0.76
N THR A 24 0.30 -3.34 -1.93
CA THR A 24 -1.01 -3.92 -2.22
C THR A 24 -1.37 -5.02 -1.22
N ILE A 25 -0.43 -5.92 -0.91
CA ILE A 25 -0.64 -6.98 0.08
C ILE A 25 -0.90 -6.37 1.47
N ALA A 26 -0.07 -5.42 1.90
CA ALA A 26 -0.22 -4.76 3.19
C ALA A 26 -1.58 -4.06 3.32
N MET A 27 -2.00 -3.32 2.29
CA MET A 27 -3.27 -2.59 2.29
C MET A 27 -4.48 -3.52 2.26
N LEU A 28 -4.41 -4.64 1.53
CA LEU A 28 -5.46 -5.67 1.56
C LEU A 28 -5.64 -6.23 2.97
N MET A 29 -4.54 -6.59 3.64
CA MET A 29 -4.57 -7.13 4.99
C MET A 29 -5.08 -6.09 5.99
N PHE A 30 -4.61 -4.85 5.89
CA PHE A 30 -5.10 -3.74 6.72
C PHE A 30 -6.61 -3.56 6.59
N ASN A 31 -7.12 -3.47 5.35
CA ASN A 31 -8.54 -3.26 5.10
C ASN A 31 -9.40 -4.45 5.56
N THR A 32 -8.89 -5.67 5.43
CA THR A 32 -9.54 -6.89 5.92
C THR A 32 -9.71 -6.86 7.43
N VAL A 33 -8.64 -6.55 8.17
CA VAL A 33 -8.68 -6.44 9.64
C VAL A 33 -9.56 -5.27 10.09
N LYS A 34 -9.50 -4.13 9.39
CA LYS A 34 -10.38 -2.98 9.62
C LYS A 34 -11.85 -3.38 9.49
N ALA A 35 -12.24 -4.02 8.39
CA ALA A 35 -13.62 -4.46 8.17
C ALA A 35 -14.09 -5.45 9.25
N ALA A 36 -13.23 -6.40 9.64
CA ALA A 36 -13.53 -7.35 10.70
C ALA A 36 -13.75 -6.66 12.07
N ARG A 37 -12.96 -5.63 12.40
CA ARG A 37 -13.14 -4.83 13.62
C ARG A 37 -14.43 -4.01 13.60
N MET A 38 -14.75 -3.37 12.47
CA MET A 38 -15.99 -2.63 12.29
C MET A 38 -17.22 -3.51 12.51
N ARG A 39 -17.23 -4.73 11.95
CA ARG A 39 -18.33 -5.69 12.14
C ARG A 39 -18.53 -6.12 13.60
N ARG A 40 -17.47 -6.09 14.41
CA ARG A 40 -17.51 -6.42 15.84
C ARG A 40 -17.70 -5.20 16.74
N GLY A 41 -17.93 -4.00 16.19
CA GLY A 41 -18.01 -2.76 16.97
C GLY A 41 -16.71 -2.38 17.68
N SER A 42 -15.56 -2.93 17.24
CA SER A 42 -14.25 -2.65 17.85
C SER A 42 -13.61 -1.40 17.23
N ARG A 43 -12.80 -0.67 18.02
CA ARG A 43 -12.04 0.50 17.53
C ARG A 43 -11.11 0.09 16.38
N VAL A 44 -11.13 0.87 15.30
CA VAL A 44 -10.22 0.72 14.15
C VAL A 44 -9.00 1.61 14.39
N PRO A 45 -7.77 1.09 14.36
CA PRO A 45 -6.58 1.93 14.42
C PRO A 45 -6.42 2.71 13.11
N GLU A 46 -6.00 3.97 13.23
CA GLU A 46 -5.55 4.73 12.07
C GLU A 46 -4.22 4.16 11.57
N LEU A 47 -3.99 4.25 10.26
CA LEU A 47 -2.65 4.10 9.71
C LEU A 47 -1.82 5.26 10.26
N SER A 48 -0.95 4.98 11.23
CA SER A 48 0.02 5.95 11.72
C SER A 48 0.82 6.44 10.51
N ARG A 49 0.87 7.75 10.32
CA ARG A 49 1.88 8.34 9.44
C ARG A 49 3.23 8.04 10.08
N ALA A 50 4.04 7.22 9.41
CA ALA A 50 5.45 7.08 9.73
C ALA A 50 6.19 8.32 9.21
#